data_AF-A0A8J6MT46-F1
#
_entry.id   AF-A0A8J6MT46-F1
#
_cell.length_a   1.000
_cell.length_b   1.000
_cell.length_c   1.000
_cell.angle_alpha   90.00
_cell.angle_beta   90.00
_cell.angle_gamma   90.00
#
_symmetry.space_group_name_H-M   'P 1'
#
loop_
_entity.id
_entity.type
_entity.pdbx_description
1 polymer ?
#
loop_
_entity_poly.entity_id
_entity_poly.type
_entity_poly.pdbx_seq_one_letter_code
_entity_poly.pdbx_strand_id
1 'polypeptide(L)' 'MWLDKDMHDPEHLRHLYQPFPADQLSMYRVSPLVNSPRHDGADCIARV' A
#
# COMPACT_ATOMS: atom_id res chain seq x y z
N MET A 1 13.90 -9.90 -6.79
CA MET A 1 12.90 -10.79 -7.42
C MET A 1 11.75 -10.01 -8.06
N TRP A 2 10.93 -9.21 -7.35
CA TRP A 2 9.88 -8.39 -8.02
C TRP A 2 10.44 -7.31 -8.96
N LEU A 3 11.42 -6.53 -8.48
CA LEU A 3 12.08 -5.46 -9.25
C LEU A 3 13.36 -5.94 -9.95
N ASP A 4 13.55 -7.26 -10.04
CA ASP A 4 14.74 -7.84 -10.65
C ASP A 4 14.57 -7.90 -12.16
N LYS A 5 15.49 -7.25 -12.89
CA LYS A 5 15.40 -7.10 -14.35
C LYS A 5 15.69 -8.40 -15.09
N ASP A 6 16.36 -9.34 -14.46
CA ASP A 6 16.72 -10.62 -15.06
C ASP A 6 15.70 -11.73 -14.72
N MET A 7 14.65 -11.39 -13.96
CA MET A 7 13.55 -12.29 -13.60
C MET A 7 12.52 -12.35 -14.73
N HIS A 8 12.59 -13.40 -15.54
CA HIS A 8 11.74 -13.58 -16.72
C HIS A 8 10.57 -14.57 -16.52
N ASP A 9 10.60 -15.35 -15.42
CA ASP A 9 9.55 -16.33 -15.11
C ASP A 9 8.55 -15.76 -14.10
N PRO A 10 7.29 -15.48 -14.51
CA PRO A 10 6.27 -14.96 -13.62
C PRO A 10 5.81 -15.96 -12.55
N GLU A 11 5.99 -17.28 -12.74
CA GLU A 11 5.61 -18.27 -11.71
C GLU A 11 6.44 -18.11 -10.43
N HIS A 12 7.69 -17.66 -10.57
CA HIS A 12 8.52 -17.29 -9.41
C HIS A 12 7.95 -16.11 -8.62
N LEU A 13 7.13 -15.23 -9.22
CA LEU A 13 6.50 -14.11 -8.52
C LEU A 13 5.18 -14.48 -7.86
N ARG A 14 4.60 -15.64 -8.22
CA ARG A 14 3.24 -16.02 -7.79
C ARG A 14 3.06 -16.01 -6.28
N HIS A 15 4.09 -16.41 -5.53
CA HIS A 15 4.06 -16.42 -4.06
C HIS A 15 4.11 -15.03 -3.41
N LEU A 16 4.41 -13.97 -4.18
CA LEU A 16 4.34 -12.59 -3.67
C LEU A 16 2.90 -12.06 -3.66
N TYR A 17 2.01 -12.64 -4.47
CA TYR A 17 0.61 -12.21 -4.60
C TYR A 17 -0.29 -12.82 -3.52
N GLN A 18 0.05 -12.55 -2.27
CA GLN A 18 -0.73 -12.98 -1.12
C GLN A 18 -0.99 -11.80 -0.18
N PRO A 19 -2.08 -11.83 0.61
CA PRO A 19 -2.32 -10.81 1.62
C PRO A 19 -1.12 -10.69 2.57
N PHE A 20 -0.75 -9.45 2.88
CA PHE A 20 0.22 -9.22 3.94
C PHE A 20 -0.42 -9.53 5.31
N PRO A 21 0.32 -10.09 6.28
CA PRO A 21 -0.23 -10.45 7.59
C PRO A 21 -0.90 -9.27 8.28
N ALA A 22 -2.18 -9.41 8.62
CA ALA A 22 -3.00 -8.32 9.16
C ALA A 22 -2.54 -7.85 10.55
N ASP A 23 -1.95 -8.73 11.34
CA ASP A 23 -1.35 -8.47 12.65
C ASP A 23 -0.08 -7.59 12.57
N GLN A 24 0.54 -7.53 11.39
CA GLN A 24 1.67 -6.66 11.11
C GLN A 24 1.24 -5.33 10.45
N LEU A 25 -0.06 -5.16 10.17
CA LEU A 25 -0.62 -3.90 9.67
C LEU A 25 -1.15 -3.05 10.81
N SER A 26 -1.12 -1.73 10.62
CA SER A 26 -1.78 -0.77 11.50
C SER A 26 -2.65 0.16 10.67
N MET A 27 -3.78 0.58 11.24
CA MET A 27 -4.68 1.55 10.61
C MET A 27 -5.21 2.52 11.66
N TYR A 28 -5.59 3.71 11.22
CA TYR A 28 -6.19 4.74 12.06
C TYR A 28 -7.16 5.58 11.22
N ARG A 29 -8.09 6.26 11.90
CA ARG A 29 -9.06 7.14 11.24
C ARG A 29 -8.37 8.41 10.76
N VAL A 30 -8.72 8.85 9.56
CA VAL A 30 -8.29 10.12 8.95
C VAL A 30 -9.50 11.00 8.62
N SER A 31 -9.24 12.28 8.33
CA SER A 31 -10.27 13.23 7.93
C SER A 31 -10.86 12.90 6.54
N PRO A 32 -12.15 13.16 6.27
CA PRO A 32 -12.73 13.06 4.93
C PRO A 32 -12.11 13.98 3.86
N LEU A 33 -11.19 14.89 4.24
CA LEU A 33 -10.45 15.74 3.31
C LEU A 33 -9.75 14.93 2.21
N VAL A 34 -9.25 13.74 2.53
CA VAL A 34 -8.60 12.82 1.59
C VAL A 34 -9.52 12.36 0.45
N ASN A 35 -10.84 12.50 0.59
CA ASN A 35 -11.80 12.11 -0.45
C ASN A 35 -11.74 13.01 -1.69
N SER A 36 -11.09 14.17 -1.61
CA SER A 36 -10.90 15.09 -2.73
C SER A 36 -9.44 15.06 -3.21
N PRO A 37 -9.14 14.57 -4.43
CA PRO A 37 -7.77 14.57 -4.97
C PRO A 37 -7.16 15.97 -5.14
N ARG A 38 -7.96 17.03 -5.08
CA ARG A 38 -7.47 18.42 -5.04
C ARG A 38 -6.80 18.78 -3.71
N HIS A 39 -6.95 17.94 -2.70
CA HIS A 39 -6.39 18.11 -1.37
C HIS A 39 -5.21 17.14 -1.22
N ASP A 40 -3.98 17.67 -1.26
CA ASP A 40 -2.73 16.91 -1.25
C ASP A 40 -1.80 17.36 -0.10
N GLY A 41 -2.42 17.70 1.04
CA GLY A 41 -1.72 18.12 2.24
C GLY A 41 -1.39 16.95 3.17
N ALA A 42 -0.46 17.19 4.11
CA ALA A 42 -0.11 16.22 5.15
C ALA A 42 -1.29 15.85 6.07
N ASP A 43 -2.32 16.70 6.11
CA ASP A 43 -3.56 16.49 6.86
C ASP A 43 -4.46 15.39 6.29
N CYS A 44 -4.25 14.94 5.04
CA CYS A 44 -4.88 13.75 4.48
C CYS A 44 -4.63 12.47 5.31
N ILE A 45 -3.47 12.40 5.97
CA ILE A 45 -3.04 11.25 6.78
C ILE A 45 -2.89 11.60 8.25
N ALA A 46 -3.38 12.76 8.69
CA ALA A 46 -3.39 13.10 10.11
C ALA A 46 -4.43 12.25 10.85
N ARG A 47 -4.07 11.82 12.07
CA ARG A 47 -4.99 11.11 12.98
C ARG A 47 -6.11 12.05 13.45
N VAL A 48 -7.34 11.55 13.47
CA VAL A 48 -8.54 12.19 14.04
C VAL A 48 -9.18 11.36 15.13
#